data_AF-A0A2Y9E0V0-F1
#
_entry.id   AF-A0A2Y9E0V0-F1
#
_cell.length_a   1.000
_cell.length_b   1.000
_cell.length_c   1.000
_cell.angle_alpha   90.00
_cell.angle_beta   90.00
_cell.angle_gamma   90.00
#
_symmetry.space_group_name_H-M   'P 1'
#
loop_
_entity.id
_entity.type
_entity.pdbx_description
1 polymer ?
#
loop_
_entity_poly.entity_id
_entity_poly.type
_entity_poly.pdbx_seq_one_letter_code
_entity_poly.pdbx_strand_id
1 'polypeptide(L)'
;MAVAAVKWAISNTTVLKHLFPIQNGVLYCVCHKSTYSSLPDDYNCKVELALTSDGRTIVCYHPSVDIPYEHTKPIPHPDPVHNNEDTHDQVLKTRLEVKDEPLEQGPMIEQLSKMFFTTKHRWYPHGQYHRRRTKLNPPKDR
;
A
#
# COMPACT_ATOMS: atom_id res chain seq x y z
N MET A 1 59.35 -44.69 -6.61
CA MET A 1 58.01 -44.06 -6.47
C MET A 1 58.11 -42.67 -7.07
N ALA A 2 57.52 -42.44 -8.24
CA ALA A 2 57.76 -41.28 -9.10
C ALA A 2 56.99 -40.03 -8.66
N VAL A 3 57.61 -38.85 -8.79
CA VAL A 3 56.98 -37.54 -8.57
C VAL A 3 56.46 -37.02 -9.91
N ALA A 4 55.15 -36.84 -10.04
CA ALA A 4 54.52 -36.33 -11.27
C ALA A 4 54.52 -34.79 -11.27
N ALA A 5 55.08 -34.19 -12.32
CA ALA A 5 55.04 -32.75 -12.57
C ALA A 5 53.82 -32.39 -13.43
N VAL A 6 52.95 -31.53 -12.91
CA VAL A 6 51.77 -31.01 -13.63
C VAL A 6 52.21 -29.78 -14.44
N LYS A 7 52.19 -29.87 -15.76
CA LYS A 7 52.37 -28.74 -16.67
C LYS A 7 51.02 -28.06 -16.94
N TRP A 8 50.92 -26.76 -16.65
CA TRP A 8 49.76 -25.94 -17.04
C TRP A 8 50.00 -25.38 -18.44
N ALA A 9 49.14 -25.72 -19.39
CA ALA A 9 49.12 -25.13 -20.73
C ALA A 9 48.15 -23.94 -20.71
N ILE A 10 48.65 -22.73 -21.00
CA ILE A 10 47.84 -21.52 -21.16
C ILE A 10 47.31 -21.51 -22.60
N SER A 11 46.01 -21.67 -22.79
CA SER A 11 45.35 -21.55 -24.09
C SER A 11 45.08 -20.08 -24.41
N ASN A 12 45.69 -19.57 -25.48
CA ASN A 12 45.40 -18.25 -26.02
C ASN A 12 44.08 -18.30 -26.78
N THR A 13 43.01 -17.72 -26.22
CA THR A 13 41.75 -17.49 -26.93
C THR A 13 41.64 -16.02 -27.31
N THR A 14 41.63 -15.77 -28.63
CA THR A 14 41.51 -14.45 -29.24
C THR A 14 40.09 -13.92 -29.07
N VAL A 15 39.95 -12.79 -28.36
CA VAL A 15 38.67 -12.09 -28.18
C VAL A 15 38.28 -11.39 -29.49
N LEU A 16 37.21 -11.87 -30.11
CA LEU A 16 36.55 -11.24 -31.25
C LEU A 16 35.99 -9.87 -30.81
N LYS A 17 36.63 -8.79 -31.23
CA LYS A 17 36.14 -7.42 -31.01
C LYS A 17 34.90 -7.21 -31.87
N HIS A 18 33.73 -7.26 -31.27
CA HIS A 18 32.50 -6.85 -31.93
C HIS A 18 32.56 -5.32 -32.10
N LEU A 19 32.63 -4.88 -33.35
CA LEU A 19 32.65 -3.47 -33.75
C LEU A 19 31.30 -2.84 -33.38
N PHE A 20 31.33 -1.72 -32.67
CA PHE A 20 30.17 -0.87 -32.45
C PHE A 20 29.93 0.00 -33.69
N PRO A 21 28.69 0.10 -34.24
CA PRO A 21 28.39 1.08 -35.25
C PRO A 21 28.30 2.47 -34.60
N ILE A 22 29.23 3.35 -34.95
CA ILE A 22 29.12 4.79 -34.69
C ILE A 22 28.19 5.36 -35.74
N GLN A 23 26.99 5.78 -35.36
CA GLN A 23 26.21 6.75 -36.13
C GLN A 23 25.68 7.85 -35.21
N ASN A 24 26.12 9.08 -35.50
CA ASN A 24 25.52 10.35 -35.13
C ASN A 24 25.57 10.77 -33.64
N GLY A 25 26.78 11.05 -33.13
CA GLY A 25 27.08 12.18 -32.22
C GLY A 25 26.34 12.33 -30.89
N VAL A 26 25.40 11.46 -30.57
CA VAL A 26 24.65 11.44 -29.32
C VAL A 26 25.08 10.15 -28.62
N LEU A 27 25.80 10.29 -27.50
CA LEU A 27 26.07 9.18 -26.60
C LEU A 27 24.74 8.76 -25.98
N TYR A 28 23.98 7.92 -26.69
CA TYR A 28 22.90 7.18 -26.07
C TYR A 28 23.58 6.18 -25.13
N CYS A 29 23.53 6.44 -23.82
CA CYS A 29 23.82 5.38 -22.88
C CYS A 29 22.71 4.33 -23.06
N VAL A 30 23.02 3.22 -23.74
CA VAL A 30 22.21 2.01 -23.59
C VAL A 30 22.51 1.52 -22.18
N CYS A 31 21.86 2.10 -21.18
CA CYS A 31 21.78 1.50 -19.86
C CYS A 31 21.02 0.20 -20.07
N HIS A 32 21.76 -0.90 -20.19
CA HIS A 32 21.19 -2.23 -20.18
C HIS A 32 20.36 -2.35 -18.89
N LYS A 33 19.03 -2.42 -19.04
CA LYS A 33 18.14 -2.73 -17.92
C LYS A 33 18.65 -4.02 -17.29
N SER A 34 19.14 -3.97 -16.06
CA SER A 34 19.44 -5.19 -15.32
C SER A 34 18.12 -5.90 -15.07
N THR A 35 18.03 -7.17 -15.49
CA THR A 35 16.89 -8.04 -15.14
C THR A 35 16.82 -8.29 -13.62
N TYR A 36 17.90 -7.98 -12.90
CA TYR A 36 17.95 -8.02 -11.45
C TYR A 36 17.19 -6.83 -10.85
N SER A 37 16.08 -7.13 -10.17
CA SER A 37 15.44 -6.19 -9.25
C SER A 37 15.82 -6.54 -7.81
N SER A 38 16.09 -5.52 -7.01
CA SER A 38 16.41 -5.66 -5.58
C SER A 38 15.18 -5.93 -4.72
N LEU A 39 13.99 -5.51 -5.18
CA LEU A 39 12.71 -5.64 -4.50
C LEU A 39 11.61 -6.04 -5.50
N PRO A 40 10.51 -6.66 -5.04
CA PRO A 40 9.36 -6.86 -5.90
C PRO A 40 8.72 -5.51 -6.28
N ASP A 41 8.41 -5.34 -7.56
CA ASP A 41 7.93 -4.08 -8.15
C ASP A 41 6.39 -3.93 -8.11
N ASP A 42 5.66 -4.71 -7.29
CA ASP A 42 4.21 -4.96 -7.48
C ASP A 42 3.26 -4.24 -6.49
N TYR A 43 3.74 -3.60 -5.43
CA TYR A 43 2.87 -3.17 -4.30
C TYR A 43 2.92 -1.69 -3.91
N ASN A 44 3.75 -0.85 -4.56
CA ASN A 44 3.80 0.60 -4.28
C ASN A 44 4.33 1.41 -5.46
N CYS A 45 5.62 1.25 -5.74
CA CYS A 45 6.32 1.94 -6.81
C CYS A 45 7.36 1.00 -7.41
N LYS A 46 7.63 1.18 -8.70
CA LYS A 46 8.66 0.44 -9.38
C LYS A 46 9.98 1.17 -9.21
N VAL A 47 10.94 0.58 -8.50
CA VAL A 47 12.19 1.28 -8.16
C VAL A 47 13.30 0.91 -9.14
N GLU A 48 13.77 1.90 -9.90
CA GLU A 48 14.93 1.76 -10.77
C GLU A 48 16.08 2.63 -10.23
N LEU A 49 17.15 1.98 -9.76
CA LEU A 49 18.35 2.64 -9.24
C LEU A 49 19.39 2.76 -10.34
N ALA A 50 19.98 3.95 -10.48
CA ALA A 50 21.04 4.23 -11.42
C ALA A 50 22.18 5.01 -10.75
N LEU A 51 23.38 4.86 -11.30
CA LEU A 51 24.53 5.69 -10.96
C LEU A 51 24.83 6.62 -12.14
N THR A 52 25.24 7.84 -11.85
CA THR A 52 25.79 8.74 -12.87
C THR A 52 27.15 8.21 -13.34
N SER A 53 27.59 8.53 -14.56
CA SER A 53 28.91 8.12 -15.11
C SER A 53 30.08 8.39 -14.15
N ASP A 54 29.97 9.48 -13.40
CA ASP A 54 31.01 9.97 -12.50
C ASP A 54 31.03 9.20 -11.16
N GLY A 55 30.04 8.35 -10.90
CA GLY A 55 29.92 7.52 -9.68
C GLY A 55 29.64 8.30 -8.39
N ARG A 56 29.47 9.62 -8.46
CA ARG A 56 29.28 10.49 -7.28
C ARG A 56 27.82 10.70 -6.87
N THR A 57 26.89 10.44 -7.78
CA THR A 57 25.46 10.69 -7.58
C THR A 57 24.65 9.45 -7.89
N ILE A 58 23.81 9.05 -6.94
CA ILE A 58 22.83 7.98 -7.08
C ILE A 58 21.52 8.62 -7.54
N VAL A 59 20.96 8.11 -8.63
CA VAL A 59 19.69 8.55 -9.21
C VAL A 59 18.66 7.46 -8.95
N CYS A 60 17.51 7.83 -8.40
CA CYS A 60 16.42 6.91 -8.10
C CYS A 60 15.18 7.31 -8.91
N TYR A 61 14.73 6.44 -9.80
CA TYR A 61 13.47 6.60 -10.52
C TYR A 61 12.42 5.67 -9.89
N HIS A 62 11.32 6.23 -9.37
CA HIS A 62 10.31 5.46 -8.63
C HIS A 62 8.87 5.86 -9.02
N PRO A 63 8.42 5.56 -10.26
CA PRO A 63 7.03 5.78 -10.63
C PRO A 63 6.08 4.97 -9.75
N SER A 64 4.95 5.58 -9.40
CA SER A 64 3.85 4.91 -8.70
C SER A 64 3.22 3.84 -9.58
N VAL A 65 2.79 2.73 -8.99
CA VAL A 65 2.09 1.66 -9.70
C VAL A 65 0.59 1.76 -9.46
N ASP A 66 -0.19 1.75 -10.54
CA ASP A 66 -1.65 1.77 -10.48
C ASP A 66 -2.21 0.37 -10.17
N ILE A 67 -3.36 0.32 -9.51
CA ILE A 67 -4.05 -0.95 -9.20
C ILE A 67 -4.80 -1.42 -10.47
N PRO A 68 -4.49 -2.60 -11.04
CA PRO A 68 -5.15 -3.09 -12.24
C PRO A 68 -6.61 -3.48 -11.96
N TYR A 69 -7.47 -3.35 -12.99
CA TYR A 69 -8.92 -3.60 -12.88
C TYR A 69 -9.25 -5.00 -12.36
N GLU A 70 -8.49 -6.01 -12.79
CA GLU A 70 -8.67 -7.42 -12.38
C GLU A 70 -8.47 -7.66 -10.88
N HIS A 71 -7.70 -6.78 -10.20
CA HIS A 71 -7.45 -6.86 -8.75
C HIS A 71 -8.49 -6.07 -7.93
N THR A 72 -9.56 -5.59 -8.56
CA THR A 72 -10.66 -4.89 -7.88
C THR A 72 -11.90 -5.78 -7.77
N LYS A 73 -12.79 -5.45 -6.82
CA LYS A 73 -14.07 -6.13 -6.66
C LYS A 73 -15.21 -5.16 -6.98
N PRO A 74 -16.28 -5.60 -7.67
CA PRO A 74 -17.43 -4.76 -7.91
C PRO A 74 -18.09 -4.35 -6.59
N ILE A 75 -18.60 -3.13 -6.54
CA ILE A 75 -19.34 -2.63 -5.38
C ILE A 75 -20.71 -3.34 -5.36
N PRO A 76 -21.09 -4.02 -4.25
CA PRO A 76 -22.39 -4.67 -4.18
C PRO A 76 -23.50 -3.60 -4.13
N HIS A 77 -24.49 -3.75 -5.00
CA HIS A 77 -25.71 -2.94 -4.96
C HIS A 77 -26.75 -3.64 -4.08
N PRO A 78 -27.36 -2.95 -3.10
CA PRO A 78 -28.43 -3.54 -2.31
C PRO A 78 -29.64 -3.85 -3.20
N ASP A 79 -30.23 -5.04 -3.02
CA ASP A 79 -31.34 -5.49 -3.84
C ASP A 79 -32.59 -4.61 -3.64
N PRO A 80 -33.27 -4.21 -4.73
CA PRO A 80 -34.46 -3.38 -4.63
C PRO A 80 -35.65 -4.10 -3.97
N VAL A 81 -35.68 -5.44 -4.03
CA VAL A 81 -36.83 -6.26 -3.61
C VAL A 81 -37.03 -6.29 -2.08
N HIS A 82 -36.01 -5.95 -1.29
CA HIS A 82 -36.14 -5.88 0.18
C HIS A 82 -36.53 -4.48 0.70
N ASN A 83 -36.70 -3.50 -0.18
CA ASN A 83 -37.22 -2.19 0.18
C ASN A 83 -38.75 -2.27 0.13
N ASN A 84 -39.41 -2.60 1.24
CA ASN A 84 -40.88 -2.56 1.34
C ASN A 84 -41.44 -1.11 1.28
N GLU A 85 -40.66 -0.15 0.82
CA GLU A 85 -40.90 1.29 0.93
C GLU A 85 -41.33 1.93 -0.42
N ASP A 86 -41.76 1.18 -1.43
CA ASP A 86 -41.98 1.71 -2.79
C ASP A 86 -43.07 2.81 -2.91
N THR A 87 -43.83 3.10 -1.84
CA THR A 87 -44.64 4.32 -1.75
C THR A 87 -43.81 5.44 -1.11
N HIS A 88 -43.28 6.35 -1.94
CA HIS A 88 -42.40 7.47 -1.53
C HIS A 88 -42.86 8.23 -0.28
N ASP A 89 -44.17 8.37 -0.05
CA ASP A 89 -44.72 9.11 1.10
C ASP A 89 -44.64 8.34 2.43
N GLN A 90 -44.60 7.00 2.41
CA GLN A 90 -44.40 6.19 3.62
C GLN A 90 -42.94 6.15 4.05
N VAL A 91 -41.99 6.13 3.09
CA VAL A 91 -40.53 6.21 3.32
C VAL A 91 -40.17 7.43 4.17
N LEU A 92 -40.71 8.59 3.83
CA LEU A 92 -40.37 9.84 4.48
C LEU A 92 -40.89 9.86 5.93
N LYS A 93 -42.07 9.30 6.17
CA LYS A 93 -42.66 9.19 7.52
C LYS A 93 -41.92 8.17 8.39
N THR A 94 -41.67 6.96 7.89
CA THR A 94 -40.98 5.90 8.65
C THR A 94 -39.53 6.27 8.96
N ARG A 95 -38.79 6.90 8.04
CA ARG A 95 -37.40 7.34 8.31
C ARG A 95 -37.30 8.48 9.32
N LEU A 96 -38.35 9.29 9.45
CA LEU A 96 -38.43 10.35 10.45
C LEU A 96 -38.88 9.84 11.83
N GLU A 97 -39.70 8.79 11.87
CA GLU A 97 -40.24 8.22 13.12
C GLU A 97 -39.32 7.17 13.78
N VAL A 98 -38.47 6.46 13.03
CA VAL A 98 -37.77 5.23 13.52
C VAL A 98 -36.43 5.46 14.25
N LYS A 99 -36.01 6.67 14.58
CA LYS A 99 -34.62 6.88 15.09
C LYS A 99 -34.44 7.18 16.57
N ASP A 100 -35.52 7.33 17.32
CA ASP A 100 -35.44 7.53 18.76
C ASP A 100 -36.19 6.40 19.46
N GLU A 101 -35.80 5.15 19.21
CA GLU A 101 -36.10 4.11 20.21
C GLU A 101 -35.40 4.54 21.50
N PRO A 102 -36.14 4.90 22.56
CA PRO A 102 -35.51 5.16 23.84
C PRO A 102 -35.00 3.82 24.33
N LEU A 103 -33.72 3.55 24.04
CA LEU A 103 -32.96 2.58 24.79
C LEU A 103 -32.93 3.11 26.23
N GLU A 104 -33.98 2.83 27.02
CA GLU A 104 -34.16 3.36 28.38
C GLU A 104 -32.91 3.11 29.24
N GLN A 105 -32.19 2.04 28.90
CA GLN A 105 -30.79 1.82 29.24
C GLN A 105 -29.99 2.00 27.94
N GLY A 106 -29.25 3.10 27.79
CA GLY A 106 -28.41 3.37 26.60
C GLY A 106 -27.59 2.14 26.16
N PRO A 107 -27.13 2.08 24.89
CA PRO A 107 -26.67 0.85 24.25
C PRO A 107 -25.82 -0.01 25.18
N MET A 108 -26.29 -1.24 25.41
CA MET A 108 -25.69 -2.17 26.36
C MET A 108 -24.19 -2.23 26.11
N ILE A 109 -23.37 -1.98 27.15
CA ILE A 109 -21.90 -1.95 27.03
C ILE A 109 -21.37 -3.19 26.30
N GLU A 110 -22.03 -4.34 26.48
CA GLU A 110 -21.72 -5.56 25.76
C GLU A 110 -22.00 -5.47 24.25
N GLN A 111 -23.13 -4.90 23.84
CA GLN A 111 -23.43 -4.64 22.43
C GLN A 111 -22.37 -3.72 21.80
N LEU A 112 -21.98 -2.65 22.49
CA LEU A 112 -20.91 -1.76 22.05
C LEU A 112 -19.56 -2.48 21.94
N SER A 113 -19.22 -3.29 22.95
CA SER A 113 -17.98 -4.08 22.93
C SER A 113 -17.92 -5.06 21.77
N LYS A 114 -19.05 -5.71 21.43
CA LYS A 114 -19.16 -6.66 20.33
C LYS A 114 -19.13 -5.98 18.97
N MET A 115 -19.85 -4.87 18.82
CA MET A 115 -19.92 -4.11 17.56
C MET A 115 -18.57 -3.49 17.19
N PHE A 116 -17.83 -2.94 18.17
CA PHE A 116 -16.55 -2.29 17.93
C PHE A 116 -15.33 -3.19 18.18
N PHE A 117 -15.53 -4.46 18.51
CA PHE A 117 -14.45 -5.40 18.87
C PHE A 117 -13.52 -4.83 19.96
N THR A 118 -14.09 -4.20 20.98
CA THR A 118 -13.37 -3.59 22.10
C THR A 118 -13.66 -4.29 23.42
N THR A 119 -12.90 -3.98 24.47
CA THR A 119 -13.22 -4.43 25.82
C THR A 119 -14.29 -3.54 26.46
N LYS A 120 -15.10 -4.12 27.34
CA LYS A 120 -16.17 -3.39 28.07
C LYS A 120 -15.67 -2.20 28.88
N HIS A 121 -14.42 -2.23 29.35
CA HIS A 121 -13.89 -1.23 30.28
C HIS A 121 -13.75 0.18 29.68
N ARG A 122 -13.64 0.29 28.35
CA ARG A 122 -13.57 1.58 27.66
C ARG A 122 -14.89 2.35 27.69
N TRP A 123 -16.00 1.64 27.93
CA TRP A 123 -17.36 2.20 27.88
C TRP A 123 -17.87 2.62 29.25
N TYR A 124 -17.17 2.28 30.34
CA TYR A 124 -17.51 2.81 31.66
C TYR A 124 -17.09 4.29 31.78
N PRO A 125 -17.91 5.14 32.42
CA PRO A 125 -17.58 6.55 32.58
C PRO A 125 -16.36 6.73 33.48
N HIS A 126 -15.56 7.76 33.19
CA HIS A 126 -14.48 8.18 34.07
C HIS A 126 -14.97 9.19 35.11
N GLY A 127 -14.38 9.11 36.32
CA GLY A 127 -14.66 10.04 37.41
C GLY A 127 -14.27 11.49 37.07
N GLN A 128 -14.86 12.43 37.82
CA GLN A 128 -14.73 13.87 37.58
C GLN A 128 -13.27 14.37 37.57
N TYR A 129 -12.40 13.79 38.40
CA TYR A 129 -10.98 14.14 38.47
C TYR A 129 -10.26 13.99 37.12
N HIS A 130 -10.47 12.87 36.42
CA HIS A 130 -9.85 12.63 35.12
C HIS A 130 -10.43 13.55 34.04
N ARG A 131 -11.76 13.76 34.04
CA ARG A 131 -12.45 14.64 33.08
C ARG A 131 -11.96 16.09 33.14
N ARG A 132 -11.68 16.61 34.34
CA ARG A 132 -11.17 18.00 34.53
C ARG A 132 -9.73 18.20 34.04
N ARG A 133 -8.93 17.13 33.99
CA ARG A 133 -7.53 17.18 33.52
C ARG A 133 -7.40 17.01 32.02
N THR A 134 -8.47 16.64 31.33
CA THR A 134 -8.51 16.59 29.87
C THR A 134 -8.34 17.99 29.31
N LYS A 135 -7.33 18.17 28.46
CA LYS A 135 -7.11 19.43 27.74
C LYS A 135 -8.24 19.59 26.72
N LEU A 136 -9.10 20.59 26.90
CA LEU A 136 -10.22 20.87 25.99
C LEU A 136 -9.75 21.43 24.65
N ASN A 137 -8.69 22.24 24.68
CA ASN A 137 -8.10 22.86 23.50
C ASN A 137 -6.62 22.45 23.39
N PRO A 138 -6.32 21.20 22.99
CA PRO A 138 -4.95 20.81 22.69
C PRO A 138 -4.45 21.57 21.45
N PRO A 139 -3.14 21.89 21.35
CA PRO A 139 -2.59 22.45 20.13
C PRO A 139 -2.79 21.46 18.98
N LYS A 140 -3.41 21.92 17.90
CA LYS A 140 -3.58 21.12 16.68
C LYS A 140 -2.29 21.15 15.87
N ASP A 141 -1.69 20.00 15.63
CA ASP A 141 -0.65 19.82 14.62
C ASP A 141 -1.31 19.42 13.28
N ARG A 142 -0.79 19.97 12.17
CA ARG A 142 -1.23 19.90 10.76
C ARG A 142 -2.68 19.43 10.50
#